data_AF-A0AA38RRS5-F1
#
_entry.id   AF-A0AA38RRS5-F1
#
_cell.length_a   1.000
_cell.length_b   1.000
_cell.length_c   1.000
_cell.angle_alpha   90.00
_cell.angle_beta   90.00
_cell.angle_gamma   90.00
#
_symmetry.space_group_name_H-M   'P 1'
#
loop_
_entity.id
_entity.type
_entity.pdbx_description
1 polymer ?
#
loop_
_entity_poly.entity_id
_entity_poly.type
_entity_poly.pdbx_seq_one_letter_code
_entity_poly.pdbx_strand_id
1 'polypeptide(L)'
;MSEDLERLPSYDESLEEPPSIERAEEAAAAEGKDGPLSAVNSNDSADGAGPSSSPSALPPPPDYARYDPGATGFVLGAPFIYTTTGAPRYQLQQRLTHAGKPYQLRIRPLLPSESRRLSVASAGAATTTDGGGLAGASLSRSFSASAPFASLDLVPYDDDTSLYMVHSLGIVGSSRVEITGLRHSRTLPGHIRFDRSLLLPAAAAAGGACKFWHMTRNRARDSMREENQRRMQRRGYHAEEEWDRVLLFHAEGGGAGAVASGLLLGHRRGSSSSSSSSSSRAGRRWKDGRGAVLATEEEDGRRLELTQAGRDAPQRTREALLACWIGRAWTSGILSWEGLDDEYLRL
;
A
#
# COMPACT_ATOMS: atom_id res chain seq x y z
N MET A 1 63.46 -6.51 15.02
CA MET A 1 62.29 -5.61 15.00
C MET A 1 61.12 -6.51 14.70
N SER A 2 60.51 -6.97 15.78
CA SER A 2 59.61 -8.11 15.83
C SER A 2 58.17 -7.67 15.61
N GLU A 3 57.42 -8.60 15.04
CA GLU A 3 56.04 -8.52 14.62
C GLU A 3 55.10 -8.40 15.84
N ASP A 4 54.40 -7.27 15.96
CA ASP A 4 53.20 -7.15 16.79
C ASP A 4 51.98 -7.22 15.85
N LEU A 5 51.59 -8.45 15.51
CA LEU A 5 50.31 -8.75 14.88
C LEU A 5 49.25 -8.81 15.98
N GLU A 6 48.49 -7.71 16.08
CA GLU A 6 47.34 -7.54 16.94
C GLU A 6 46.37 -8.71 16.82
N ARG A 7 46.24 -9.43 17.94
CA ARG A 7 45.35 -10.57 18.12
C ARG A 7 43.93 -10.03 18.27
N LEU A 8 43.16 -10.05 17.17
CA LEU A 8 41.73 -9.72 17.22
C LEU A 8 40.99 -10.73 18.13
N PRO A 9 40.06 -10.24 18.98
CA PRO A 9 39.28 -11.12 19.85
C PRO A 9 38.36 -12.03 19.02
N SER A 10 38.48 -13.33 19.30
CA SER A 10 37.65 -14.39 18.73
C SER A 10 36.18 -14.18 19.14
N TYR A 11 35.30 -14.01 18.15
CA TYR A 11 33.85 -13.85 18.32
C TYR A 11 33.18 -15.23 18.48
N ASP A 12 33.63 -16.02 19.44
CA ASP A 12 33.17 -17.40 19.63
C ASP A 12 32.81 -17.67 21.09
N GLU A 13 31.91 -16.85 21.67
CA GLU A 13 31.21 -17.16 22.92
C GLU A 13 30.17 -16.07 23.25
N SER A 14 28.92 -16.25 22.81
CA SER A 14 27.70 -15.74 23.47
C SER A 14 26.45 -15.95 22.58
N LEU A 15 26.15 -17.21 22.29
CA LEU A 15 24.79 -17.63 21.94
C LEU A 15 24.16 -18.23 23.20
N GLU A 16 23.65 -17.38 24.08
CA GLU A 16 22.69 -17.83 25.09
C GLU A 16 21.40 -18.22 24.35
N GLU A 17 21.09 -19.52 24.37
CA GLU A 17 19.83 -20.05 23.84
C GLU A 17 18.65 -19.44 24.61
N PRO A 18 17.65 -18.87 23.93
CA PRO A 18 16.44 -18.41 24.61
C PRO A 18 15.67 -19.62 25.17
N PRO A 19 15.05 -19.48 26.36
CA PRO A 19 14.31 -20.57 26.99
C PRO A 19 13.13 -21.01 26.11
N SER A 20 13.08 -22.33 25.88
CA SER A 20 12.05 -23.03 25.12
C SER A 20 10.64 -22.78 25.69
N ILE A 21 9.82 -22.01 24.98
CA ILE A 21 8.39 -21.84 25.26
C ILE A 21 7.65 -23.03 24.64
N GLU A 22 7.76 -24.20 25.26
CA GLU A 22 6.93 -25.37 24.95
C GLU A 22 6.26 -25.87 26.23
N ARG A 23 5.14 -25.23 26.62
CA ARG A 23 4.04 -25.78 27.45
C ARG A 23 3.14 -24.66 27.97
N ALA A 24 2.09 -24.30 27.23
CA ALA A 24 0.98 -23.53 27.81
C ALA A 24 -0.36 -23.61 27.05
N GLU A 25 -0.55 -24.52 26.09
CA GLU A 25 -1.84 -24.61 25.35
C GLU A 25 -2.43 -26.03 25.31
N GLU A 26 -2.47 -26.70 26.46
CA GLU A 26 -3.23 -27.95 26.62
C GLU A 26 -3.95 -28.00 27.97
N ALA A 27 -4.92 -27.08 28.16
CA ALA A 27 -5.89 -27.16 29.26
C ALA A 27 -7.10 -26.24 29.00
N ALA A 28 -7.93 -26.53 28.00
CA ALA A 28 -9.26 -25.91 27.88
C ALA A 28 -10.23 -26.77 27.05
N ALA A 29 -10.38 -28.05 27.41
CA ALA A 29 -11.43 -28.91 26.87
C ALA A 29 -11.82 -30.01 27.87
N ALA A 30 -12.73 -29.70 28.79
CA ALA A 30 -13.78 -30.60 29.30
C ALA A 30 -14.47 -29.99 30.53
N GLU A 31 -15.73 -30.43 30.74
CA GLU A 31 -16.66 -30.12 31.84
C GLU A 31 -17.50 -28.83 31.67
N GLY A 32 -18.84 -28.86 31.69
CA GLY A 32 -19.76 -29.97 31.88
C GLY A 32 -21.20 -29.50 32.07
N LYS A 33 -22.11 -30.46 31.81
CA LYS A 33 -23.41 -30.72 32.45
C LYS A 33 -24.52 -29.65 32.42
N ASP A 34 -25.52 -29.98 31.60
CA ASP A 34 -26.95 -30.05 31.90
C ASP A 34 -27.41 -29.65 33.32
N GLY A 35 -28.40 -28.75 33.36
CA GLY A 35 -29.26 -28.52 34.53
C GLY A 35 -30.64 -28.03 34.08
N PRO A 36 -31.74 -28.76 34.39
CA PRO A 36 -33.10 -28.36 34.06
C PRO A 36 -33.85 -27.73 35.26
N LEU A 37 -34.80 -26.85 34.92
CA LEU A 37 -36.03 -26.46 35.63
C LEU A 37 -35.93 -25.78 37.01
N SER A 38 -36.57 -24.60 37.13
CA SER A 38 -37.52 -24.13 38.19
C SER A 38 -37.75 -22.63 37.97
N ALA A 39 -38.89 -22.16 37.45
CA ALA A 39 -40.17 -21.95 38.13
C ALA A 39 -40.12 -20.88 39.25
N VAL A 40 -40.87 -19.81 39.00
CA VAL A 40 -41.63 -18.98 39.96
C VAL A 40 -40.83 -18.12 40.95
N ASN A 41 -40.88 -16.80 40.74
CA ASN A 41 -41.57 -15.95 41.72
C ASN A 41 -41.98 -14.60 41.15
N SER A 42 -43.29 -14.39 41.17
CA SER A 42 -43.97 -13.12 41.11
C SER A 42 -43.49 -12.25 42.27
N ASN A 43 -43.15 -10.99 41.99
CA ASN A 43 -43.31 -9.93 42.97
C ASN A 43 -43.83 -8.69 42.26
N ASP A 44 -45.13 -8.52 42.47
CA ASP A 44 -45.93 -7.34 42.25
C ASP A 44 -45.49 -6.29 43.29
N SER A 45 -45.01 -5.13 42.84
CA SER A 45 -44.80 -3.96 43.68
C SER A 45 -44.92 -2.73 42.79
N ALA A 46 -46.15 -2.24 42.74
CA ALA A 46 -46.49 -0.92 42.29
C ALA A 46 -45.82 0.11 43.21
N ASP A 47 -44.98 0.97 42.64
CA ASP A 47 -44.89 2.34 43.11
C ASP A 47 -44.42 3.25 41.97
N GLY A 48 -45.16 4.35 41.82
CA GLY A 48 -45.10 5.24 40.67
C GLY A 48 -43.75 5.96 40.52
N ALA A 49 -43.15 5.79 39.35
CA ALA A 49 -42.14 6.70 38.82
C ALA A 49 -42.64 7.14 37.44
N GLY A 50 -42.80 8.47 37.27
CA GLY A 50 -43.33 9.07 36.05
C GLY A 50 -42.52 8.70 34.80
N PRO A 51 -43.05 8.99 33.60
CA PRO A 51 -42.37 8.72 32.34
C PRO A 51 -41.10 9.59 32.26
N SER A 52 -39.99 9.04 32.78
CA SER A 52 -38.64 9.47 32.51
C SER A 52 -38.44 9.34 31.01
N SER A 53 -38.69 10.43 30.30
CA SER A 53 -38.30 10.63 28.91
C SER A 53 -36.79 10.52 28.84
N SER A 54 -36.30 9.28 28.79
CA SER A 54 -34.90 8.98 28.56
C SER A 54 -34.52 9.72 27.28
N PRO A 55 -33.54 10.64 27.34
CA PRO A 55 -33.17 11.43 26.18
C PRO A 55 -32.86 10.46 25.05
N SER A 56 -33.63 10.59 23.97
CA SER A 56 -33.57 9.73 22.79
C SER A 56 -32.11 9.43 22.49
N ALA A 57 -31.70 8.18 22.73
CA ALA A 57 -30.32 7.75 22.58
C ALA A 57 -29.89 8.16 21.17
N LEU A 58 -29.02 9.16 21.08
CA LEU A 58 -28.48 9.59 19.81
C LEU A 58 -27.91 8.34 19.13
N PRO A 59 -28.16 8.14 17.83
CA PRO A 59 -27.59 7.01 17.12
C PRO A 59 -26.08 6.99 17.43
N PRO A 60 -25.51 5.82 17.76
CA PRO A 60 -24.09 5.73 18.04
C PRO A 60 -23.35 6.42 16.89
N PRO A 61 -22.33 7.24 17.19
CA PRO A 61 -21.62 7.97 16.16
C PRO A 61 -21.21 6.97 15.06
N PRO A 62 -21.33 7.34 13.77
CA PRO A 62 -21.05 6.44 12.66
C PRO A 62 -19.76 5.69 12.95
N ASP A 63 -19.80 4.36 12.83
CA ASP A 63 -18.63 3.53 13.07
C ASP A 63 -17.54 4.05 12.13
N TYR A 64 -16.54 4.73 12.70
CA TYR A 64 -15.52 5.41 11.93
C TYR A 64 -14.53 4.35 11.47
N ALA A 65 -14.99 3.50 10.55
CA ALA A 65 -14.15 2.55 9.87
C ALA A 65 -12.98 3.32 9.28
N ARG A 66 -11.76 2.87 9.60
CA ARG A 66 -10.52 3.38 8.98
C ARG A 66 -10.59 3.31 7.45
N TYR A 67 -11.43 2.42 6.95
CA TYR A 67 -11.72 2.22 5.55
C TYR A 67 -13.02 2.91 5.15
N ASP A 68 -12.96 3.68 4.07
CA ASP A 68 -14.13 4.26 3.42
C ASP A 68 -14.65 3.27 2.36
N PRO A 69 -15.78 2.57 2.59
CA PRO A 69 -16.34 1.67 1.59
C PRO A 69 -16.80 2.36 0.32
N GLY A 70 -17.01 3.68 0.36
CA GLY A 70 -17.38 4.49 -0.79
C GLY A 70 -16.19 4.90 -1.66
N ALA A 71 -14.94 4.65 -1.24
CA ALA A 71 -13.77 5.05 -2.02
C ALA A 71 -13.70 4.27 -3.35
N THR A 72 -13.99 4.97 -4.45
CA THR A 72 -13.90 4.41 -5.81
C THR A 72 -12.53 4.56 -6.43
N GLY A 73 -11.65 5.36 -5.82
CA GLY A 73 -10.29 5.55 -6.29
C GLY A 73 -9.48 6.46 -5.39
N PHE A 74 -8.23 6.63 -5.78
CA PHE A 74 -7.23 7.41 -5.07
C PHE A 74 -6.53 8.37 -6.02
N VAL A 75 -6.16 9.54 -5.49
CA VAL A 75 -5.40 10.57 -6.17
C VAL A 75 -4.15 10.85 -5.33
N LEU A 76 -2.99 10.79 -5.98
CA LEU A 76 -1.70 11.03 -5.38
C LEU A 76 -1.40 12.53 -5.38
N GLY A 77 -1.26 13.11 -4.19
CA GLY A 77 -0.90 14.52 -4.01
C GLY A 77 0.00 14.66 -2.79
N ALA A 78 1.31 14.44 -2.96
CA ALA A 78 2.27 14.42 -1.87
C ALA A 78 2.17 15.71 -1.01
N PRO A 79 2.21 15.59 0.33
CA PRO A 79 2.55 14.39 1.10
C PRO A 79 1.35 13.47 1.40
N PHE A 80 0.19 13.68 0.77
CA PHE A 80 -1.03 12.92 1.05
C PHE A 80 -1.51 12.08 -0.13
N ILE A 81 -2.42 11.17 0.18
CA ILE A 81 -3.22 10.46 -0.82
C ILE A 81 -4.68 10.72 -0.50
N TYR A 82 -5.37 11.24 -1.50
CA TYR A 82 -6.77 11.61 -1.41
C TYR A 82 -7.61 10.49 -1.98
N THR A 83 -8.81 10.34 -1.44
CA THR A 83 -9.87 9.60 -2.13
C THR A 83 -10.43 10.45 -3.26
N THR A 84 -11.14 9.83 -4.20
CA THR A 84 -11.88 10.53 -5.28
C THR A 84 -12.92 11.53 -4.76
N THR A 85 -13.36 11.39 -3.50
CA THR A 85 -14.22 12.37 -2.81
C THR A 85 -13.46 13.61 -2.31
N GLY A 86 -12.13 13.61 -2.42
CA GLY A 86 -11.25 14.71 -2.01
C GLY A 86 -10.76 14.63 -0.56
N ALA A 87 -11.17 13.64 0.23
CA ALA A 87 -10.70 13.48 1.61
C ALA A 87 -9.31 12.82 1.65
N PRO A 88 -8.32 13.37 2.39
CA PRO A 88 -7.02 12.74 2.58
C PRO A 88 -7.17 11.49 3.45
N ARG A 89 -6.60 10.37 3.02
CA ARG A 89 -6.69 9.07 3.71
C ARG A 89 -5.34 8.50 4.10
N TYR A 90 -4.30 8.80 3.35
CA TYR A 90 -2.96 8.35 3.68
C TYR A 90 -2.00 9.53 3.69
N GLN A 91 -0.99 9.41 4.53
CA GLN A 91 0.15 10.30 4.61
C GLN A 91 1.40 9.55 4.15
N LEU A 92 2.25 10.27 3.45
CA LEU A 92 3.52 9.80 2.92
C LEU A 92 4.64 10.55 3.61
N GLN A 93 5.69 9.83 4.00
CA GLN A 93 6.94 10.42 4.48
C GLN A 93 8.10 9.84 3.69
N GLN A 94 8.90 10.70 3.07
CA GLN A 94 10.10 10.28 2.35
C GLN A 94 11.34 10.53 3.21
N ARG A 95 12.22 9.54 3.30
CA ARG A 95 13.53 9.70 3.91
C ARG A 95 14.61 9.80 2.83
N LEU A 96 15.49 10.76 3.04
CA LEU A 96 16.61 11.07 2.18
C LEU A 96 17.92 10.60 2.82
N THR A 97 18.86 10.18 2.00
CA THR A 97 20.25 9.95 2.44
C THR A 97 20.92 11.29 2.75
N HIS A 98 22.11 11.26 3.37
CA HIS A 98 22.93 12.47 3.54
C HIS A 98 23.23 13.21 2.23
N ALA A 99 23.22 12.49 1.10
CA ALA A 99 23.39 13.06 -0.24
C ALA A 99 22.07 13.60 -0.86
N GLY A 100 20.99 13.69 -0.09
CA GLY A 100 19.67 14.14 -0.55
C GLY A 100 18.92 13.14 -1.44
N LYS A 101 19.43 11.91 -1.61
CA LYS A 101 18.78 10.90 -2.46
C LYS A 101 17.69 10.16 -1.70
N PRO A 102 16.48 9.98 -2.26
CA PRO A 102 15.42 9.21 -1.62
C PRO A 102 15.79 7.73 -1.55
N TYR A 103 15.72 7.14 -0.35
CA TYR A 103 16.03 5.73 -0.14
C TYR A 103 14.89 4.94 0.52
N GLN A 104 13.99 5.64 1.21
CA GLN A 104 12.83 5.02 1.84
C GLN A 104 11.60 5.93 1.72
N LEU A 105 10.45 5.33 1.45
CA LEU A 105 9.14 5.98 1.50
C LEU A 105 8.26 5.22 2.50
N ARG A 106 7.61 5.93 3.42
CA ARG A 106 6.70 5.36 4.40
C ARG A 106 5.27 5.77 4.09
N ILE A 107 4.34 4.84 4.30
CA ILE A 107 2.91 5.03 4.01
C ILE A 107 2.15 4.76 5.30
N ARG A 108 1.40 5.75 5.77
CA ARG A 108 0.57 5.70 6.98
C ARG A 108 -0.89 6.00 6.64
N PRO A 109 -1.87 5.28 7.22
CA PRO A 109 -3.28 5.67 7.16
C PRO A 109 -3.54 6.78 8.16
N LEU A 110 -4.22 7.84 7.72
CA LEU A 110 -4.65 8.91 8.61
C LEU A 110 -5.80 8.44 9.49
N LEU A 111 -5.80 8.87 10.75
CA LEU A 111 -6.92 8.71 11.65
C LEU A 111 -8.14 9.49 11.15
N PRO A 112 -9.37 9.07 11.47
CA PRO A 112 -10.58 9.80 11.09
C PRO A 112 -10.58 11.28 11.53
N SER A 113 -10.03 11.56 12.72
CA SER A 113 -9.86 12.93 13.24
C SER A 113 -8.88 13.75 12.41
N GLU A 114 -7.72 13.18 12.05
CA GLU A 114 -6.70 13.81 11.22
C GLU A 114 -7.24 14.13 9.81
N SER A 115 -7.88 13.14 9.17
CA SER A 115 -8.51 13.30 7.85
C SER A 115 -9.53 14.43 7.84
N ARG A 116 -10.36 14.53 8.90
CA ARG A 116 -11.36 15.61 9.04
C ARG A 116 -10.71 16.98 9.21
N ARG A 117 -9.69 17.10 10.07
CA ARG A 117 -8.97 18.36 10.28
C ARG A 117 -8.34 18.85 8.97
N LEU A 118 -7.70 17.95 8.23
CA LEU A 118 -7.08 18.26 6.94
C LEU A 118 -8.12 18.63 5.85
N SER A 119 -9.28 17.97 5.85
CA SER A 119 -10.37 18.29 4.90
C SER A 119 -10.95 19.69 5.13
N VAL A 120 -11.14 20.09 6.39
CA VAL A 120 -11.65 21.43 6.73
C VAL A 120 -10.64 22.51 6.37
N ALA A 121 -9.35 22.27 6.65
CA ALA A 121 -8.28 23.18 6.26
C ALA A 121 -8.21 23.40 4.74
N SER A 122 -8.37 22.34 3.95
CA SER A 122 -8.38 22.43 2.49
C SER A 122 -9.57 23.21 1.95
N ALA A 123 -10.74 23.12 2.58
CA ALA A 123 -11.92 23.86 2.17
C ALA A 123 -11.78 25.38 2.39
N GLY A 124 -11.15 25.80 3.51
CA GLY A 124 -10.97 27.21 3.84
C GLY A 124 -9.97 27.96 2.94
N ALA A 125 -8.97 27.25 2.41
CA ALA A 125 -7.96 27.85 1.52
C ALA A 125 -8.51 28.26 0.14
N ALA A 126 -9.60 27.63 -0.33
CA ALA A 126 -10.16 27.89 -1.65
C ALA A 126 -11.00 29.17 -1.75
N THR A 127 -11.39 29.77 -0.60
CA THR A 127 -12.32 30.91 -0.55
C THR A 127 -11.68 32.29 -0.59
N THR A 128 -10.35 32.40 -0.59
CA THR A 128 -9.65 33.69 -0.42
C THR A 128 -9.12 34.31 -1.72
N THR A 129 -9.57 33.85 -2.90
CA THR A 129 -9.28 34.53 -4.16
C THR A 129 -10.43 35.49 -4.49
N ASP A 130 -10.33 36.69 -3.94
CA ASP A 130 -11.21 37.83 -4.19
C ASP A 130 -11.18 38.24 -5.68
N GLY A 131 -12.36 38.45 -6.27
CA GLY A 131 -12.52 39.29 -7.46
C GLY A 131 -13.20 38.69 -8.70
N GLY A 132 -14.53 38.58 -8.67
CA GLY A 132 -15.42 38.89 -9.80
C GLY A 132 -15.32 38.08 -11.11
N GLY A 133 -16.11 37.01 -11.24
CA GLY A 133 -16.32 36.35 -12.54
C GLY A 133 -17.38 35.26 -12.48
N LEU A 134 -18.56 35.54 -13.01
CA LEU A 134 -19.75 34.67 -12.99
C LEU A 134 -19.61 33.47 -13.95
N ALA A 135 -20.04 32.31 -13.43
CA ALA A 135 -20.63 31.15 -14.12
C ALA A 135 -19.79 30.30 -15.09
N GLY A 136 -19.48 29.07 -14.64
CA GLY A 136 -19.08 27.96 -15.53
C GLY A 136 -18.07 26.97 -14.95
N ALA A 137 -18.22 26.50 -13.71
CA ALA A 137 -17.21 25.67 -13.05
C ALA A 137 -17.31 24.18 -13.44
N SER A 138 -16.45 23.76 -14.37
CA SER A 138 -16.09 22.37 -14.64
C SER A 138 -15.19 21.83 -13.53
N LEU A 139 -15.47 20.61 -13.03
CA LEU A 139 -14.81 19.94 -11.89
C LEU A 139 -13.36 19.49 -12.14
N SER A 140 -12.69 20.01 -13.16
CA SER A 140 -11.24 19.87 -13.30
C SER A 140 -10.53 20.76 -12.29
N ARG A 141 -10.59 20.40 -10.99
CA ARG A 141 -9.68 20.89 -9.96
C ARG A 141 -8.28 20.43 -10.34
N SER A 142 -7.61 21.19 -11.19
CA SER A 142 -6.16 21.19 -11.27
C SER A 142 -5.65 21.61 -9.90
N PHE A 143 -5.25 20.63 -9.08
CA PHE A 143 -4.54 20.87 -7.84
C PHE A 143 -3.23 21.58 -8.20
N SER A 144 -3.23 22.91 -8.19
CA SER A 144 -2.02 23.69 -8.34
C SER A 144 -1.17 23.47 -7.09
N ALA A 145 -0.05 22.78 -7.24
CA ALA A 145 0.89 22.45 -6.18
C ALA A 145 1.63 23.68 -5.60
N SER A 146 1.20 24.91 -5.93
CA SER A 146 1.90 26.15 -5.60
C SER A 146 1.24 27.00 -4.52
N ALA A 147 0.18 26.52 -3.86
CA ALA A 147 -0.35 27.24 -2.70
C ALA A 147 0.64 27.07 -1.53
N PRO A 148 1.09 28.15 -0.88
CA PRO A 148 2.06 28.06 0.21
C PRO A 148 1.41 27.32 1.39
N PHE A 149 1.82 26.07 1.59
CA PHE A 149 1.43 25.22 2.72
C PHE A 149 2.00 25.69 4.07
N ALA A 150 2.65 26.85 4.11
CA ALA A 150 3.57 27.34 5.14
C ALA A 150 2.97 27.61 6.56
N SER A 151 1.74 27.19 6.85
CA SER A 151 1.17 27.33 8.21
C SER A 151 0.01 26.37 8.51
N LEU A 152 -0.14 25.28 7.76
CA LEU A 152 -1.00 24.22 8.28
C LEU A 152 -0.21 23.51 9.36
N ASP A 153 -0.76 23.48 10.58
CA ASP A 153 -0.41 22.55 11.67
C ASP A 153 -0.45 21.14 11.09
N LEU A 154 0.65 20.76 10.46
CA LEU A 154 0.69 19.56 9.66
C LEU A 154 0.63 18.42 10.65
N VAL A 155 -0.29 17.50 10.42
CA VAL A 155 -0.40 16.29 11.24
C VAL A 155 0.96 15.61 11.24
N PRO A 156 1.64 15.51 12.40
CA PRO A 156 2.96 14.90 12.45
C PRO A 156 2.84 13.46 11.99
N TYR A 157 3.85 13.00 11.25
CA TYR A 157 3.90 11.62 10.83
C TYR A 157 4.14 10.75 12.07
N ASP A 158 3.23 9.82 12.36
CA ASP A 158 3.36 8.89 13.48
C ASP A 158 3.80 7.50 12.98
N ASP A 159 4.96 7.08 13.45
CA ASP A 159 5.63 5.87 12.99
C ASP A 159 4.90 4.59 13.42
N ASP A 160 4.17 4.62 14.53
CA ASP A 160 3.51 3.44 15.11
C ASP A 160 2.32 2.98 14.27
N THR A 161 1.72 3.89 13.51
CA THR A 161 0.59 3.59 12.62
C THR A 161 1.01 3.40 11.16
N SER A 162 2.31 3.36 10.86
CA SER A 162 2.80 3.07 9.51
C SER A 162 2.32 1.69 9.01
N LEU A 163 1.83 1.66 7.76
CA LEU A 163 1.38 0.43 7.11
C LEU A 163 2.54 -0.25 6.40
N TYR A 164 3.07 0.43 5.38
CA TYR A 164 4.10 -0.10 4.50
C TYR A 164 5.30 0.84 4.42
N MET A 165 6.48 0.24 4.26
CA MET A 165 7.71 0.94 3.93
C MET A 165 8.19 0.46 2.56
N VAL A 166 8.51 1.39 1.68
CA VAL A 166 9.06 1.12 0.35
C VAL A 166 10.54 1.48 0.39
N HIS A 167 11.40 0.50 0.19
CA HIS A 167 12.85 0.64 0.17
C HIS A 167 13.34 0.63 -1.26
N SER A 168 14.16 1.63 -1.62
CA SER A 168 14.93 1.62 -2.86
C SER A 168 16.28 0.96 -2.57
N LEU A 169 16.45 -0.29 -3.00
CA LEU A 169 17.67 -1.09 -2.79
C LEU A 169 18.68 -0.94 -3.94
N GLY A 170 18.53 0.13 -4.73
CA GLY A 170 19.28 0.28 -5.96
C GLY A 170 20.76 0.62 -5.75
N ILE A 171 21.64 -0.29 -6.16
CA ILE A 171 22.99 0.05 -6.63
C ILE A 171 22.85 0.68 -8.02
N VAL A 172 23.74 1.60 -8.40
CA VAL A 172 23.75 2.32 -9.69
C VAL A 172 23.30 1.41 -10.85
N GLY A 173 22.12 1.69 -11.42
CA GLY A 173 21.56 0.96 -12.58
C GLY A 173 20.49 -0.10 -12.28
N SER A 174 20.25 -0.48 -11.03
CA SER A 174 19.17 -1.40 -10.66
C SER A 174 18.12 -0.71 -9.80
N SER A 175 16.90 -0.54 -10.29
CA SER A 175 15.77 -0.05 -9.48
C SER A 175 15.07 -1.22 -8.80
N ARG A 176 15.78 -1.93 -7.91
CA ARG A 176 15.15 -2.95 -7.06
C ARG A 176 14.42 -2.26 -5.92
N VAL A 177 13.13 -2.57 -5.79
CA VAL A 177 12.27 -1.95 -4.79
C VAL A 177 11.62 -3.04 -3.97
N GLU A 178 11.69 -2.88 -2.65
CA GLU A 178 11.11 -3.80 -1.69
C GLU A 178 10.08 -3.06 -0.85
N ILE A 179 8.87 -3.61 -0.77
CA ILE A 179 7.78 -3.05 0.02
C ILE A 179 7.55 -3.98 1.21
N THR A 180 7.83 -3.52 2.41
CA THR A 180 7.69 -4.29 3.65
C THR A 180 6.48 -3.79 4.44
N GLY A 181 5.65 -4.71 4.91
CA GLY A 181 4.59 -4.40 5.86
C GLY A 181 5.13 -4.35 7.28
N LEU A 182 4.63 -3.46 8.13
CA LEU A 182 4.96 -3.47 9.55
C LEU A 182 4.15 -4.54 10.31
N ARG A 183 4.79 -5.26 11.22
CA ARG A 183 4.19 -6.42 11.92
C ARG A 183 2.92 -6.08 12.68
N HIS A 184 2.84 -4.88 13.23
CA HIS A 184 1.70 -4.43 14.03
C HIS A 184 0.49 -3.98 13.18
N SER A 185 0.66 -3.76 11.88
CA SER A 185 -0.30 -3.01 11.07
C SER A 185 -1.27 -3.87 10.24
N ARG A 186 -1.48 -5.15 10.59
CA ARG A 186 -2.33 -6.11 9.85
C ARG A 186 -2.00 -6.22 8.34
N THR A 187 -0.83 -5.76 7.91
CA THR A 187 -0.34 -5.82 6.53
C THR A 187 0.07 -7.23 6.12
N LEU A 188 0.35 -7.44 4.83
CA LEU A 188 0.79 -8.75 4.34
C LEU A 188 2.11 -9.18 5.01
N PRO A 189 2.20 -10.42 5.55
CA PRO A 189 3.44 -10.91 6.14
C PRO A 189 4.52 -11.10 5.08
N GLY A 190 5.80 -10.88 5.40
CA GLY A 190 6.90 -10.96 4.44
C GLY A 190 7.15 -9.62 3.74
N HIS A 191 7.54 -9.64 2.46
CA HIS A 191 7.76 -8.43 1.67
C HIS A 191 7.20 -8.58 0.25
N ILE A 192 6.97 -7.47 -0.43
CA ILE A 192 6.57 -7.44 -1.84
C ILE A 192 7.76 -6.95 -2.64
N ARG A 193 8.22 -7.76 -3.59
CA ARG A 193 9.28 -7.42 -4.53
C ARG A 193 8.67 -6.83 -5.80
N PHE A 194 9.10 -5.63 -6.14
CA PHE A 194 8.77 -4.98 -7.40
C PHE A 194 9.74 -5.42 -8.50
N ASP A 195 9.19 -5.91 -9.60
CA ASP A 195 9.96 -6.33 -10.76
C ASP A 195 9.48 -5.59 -11.99
N ARG A 196 10.30 -4.66 -12.48
CA ARG A 196 10.02 -3.88 -13.68
C ARG A 196 10.58 -4.67 -14.86
N SER A 197 9.77 -4.94 -15.88
CA SER A 197 10.28 -5.58 -17.08
C SER A 197 11.23 -4.61 -17.80
N LEU A 198 12.53 -4.79 -17.60
CA LEU A 198 13.60 -3.94 -18.15
C LEU A 198 14.01 -4.36 -19.57
N LEU A 199 13.20 -5.15 -20.27
CA LEU A 199 13.62 -5.76 -21.54
C LEU A 199 14.13 -4.74 -22.56
N LEU A 200 13.76 -3.46 -22.47
CA LEU A 200 14.37 -2.36 -23.22
C LEU A 200 14.41 -1.05 -22.37
N PRO A 201 15.54 -0.31 -22.30
CA PRO A 201 15.64 0.99 -21.62
C PRO A 201 14.61 2.02 -22.13
N ALA A 202 14.29 1.99 -23.43
CA ALA A 202 13.26 2.84 -24.02
C ALA A 202 11.83 2.48 -23.55
N ALA A 203 11.57 1.20 -23.28
CA ALA A 203 10.27 0.75 -22.75
C ALA A 203 10.11 1.10 -21.26
N ALA A 204 11.22 1.34 -20.54
CA ALA A 204 11.14 1.83 -19.17
C ALA A 204 10.51 3.22 -19.12
N ALA A 205 10.89 4.14 -20.01
CA ALA A 205 10.27 5.47 -20.10
C ALA A 205 8.78 5.42 -20.48
N ALA A 206 8.39 4.47 -21.34
CA ALA A 206 7.01 4.31 -21.83
C ALA A 206 6.08 3.56 -20.87
N GLY A 207 6.50 3.31 -19.62
CA GLY A 207 5.68 2.56 -18.68
C GLY A 207 5.47 1.10 -19.13
N GLY A 208 6.54 0.34 -19.30
CA GLY A 208 6.46 -1.12 -19.47
C GLY A 208 5.64 -1.82 -18.37
N ALA A 209 5.20 -3.05 -18.63
CA ALA A 209 4.49 -3.85 -17.63
C ALA A 209 5.38 -4.10 -16.39
N CYS A 210 4.75 -4.12 -15.21
CA CYS A 210 5.45 -4.44 -13.97
C CYS A 210 4.70 -5.50 -13.15
N LYS A 211 5.47 -6.30 -12.42
CA LYS A 211 4.98 -7.39 -11.58
C LYS A 211 5.35 -7.12 -10.13
N PHE A 212 4.44 -7.47 -9.24
CA PHE A 212 4.64 -7.40 -7.79
C PHE A 212 4.53 -8.81 -7.25
N TRP A 213 5.63 -9.32 -6.73
CA TRP A 213 5.71 -10.66 -6.16
C TRP A 213 5.65 -10.57 -4.65
N HIS A 214 4.70 -11.27 -4.04
CA HIS A 214 4.68 -11.48 -2.61
C HIS A 214 5.70 -12.57 -2.25
N MET A 215 6.65 -12.19 -1.41
CA MET A 215 7.79 -12.99 -1.00
C MET A 215 7.59 -13.39 0.46
N THR A 216 7.40 -14.67 0.72
CA THR A 216 7.30 -15.21 2.08
C THR A 216 8.37 -16.25 2.32
N ARG A 217 8.93 -16.27 3.54
CA ARG A 217 9.88 -17.33 3.90
C ARG A 217 9.15 -18.67 3.90
N ASN A 218 9.75 -19.68 3.28
CA ASN A 218 9.16 -21.01 3.21
C ASN A 218 8.94 -21.56 4.63
N ARG A 219 7.67 -21.66 5.04
CA ARG A 219 7.30 -22.09 6.40
C ARG A 219 7.51 -23.59 6.63
N ALA A 220 7.53 -24.37 5.56
CA ALA A 220 7.67 -25.83 5.67
C ALA A 220 9.09 -26.27 6.06
N ARG A 221 10.03 -25.32 6.25
CA ARG A 221 11.48 -25.59 6.43
C ARG A 221 12.00 -26.54 5.34
N ASP A 222 11.42 -26.46 4.15
CA ASP A 222 11.74 -27.37 3.05
C ASP A 222 13.17 -27.19 2.56
N SER A 223 13.85 -26.11 2.93
CA SER A 223 15.30 -25.94 2.71
C SER A 223 16.13 -27.09 3.27
N MET A 224 15.63 -27.80 4.30
CA MET A 224 16.28 -28.97 4.89
C MET A 224 15.77 -30.32 4.36
N ARG A 225 14.86 -30.34 3.37
CA ARG A 225 14.50 -31.60 2.71
C ARG A 225 15.71 -32.16 1.98
N GLU A 226 15.87 -33.47 2.00
CA GLU A 226 17.02 -34.17 1.39
C GLU A 226 17.21 -33.81 -0.09
N GLU A 227 16.13 -33.59 -0.84
CA GLU A 227 16.22 -33.15 -2.23
C GLU A 227 16.84 -31.75 -2.38
N ASN A 228 16.44 -30.80 -1.52
CA ASN A 228 17.01 -29.45 -1.51
C ASN A 228 18.46 -29.47 -1.00
N GLN A 229 18.79 -30.32 -0.02
CA GLN A 229 20.17 -30.54 0.40
C GLN A 229 21.03 -31.09 -0.75
N ARG A 230 20.54 -32.06 -1.54
CA ARG A 230 21.25 -32.56 -2.73
C ARG A 230 21.42 -31.48 -3.80
N ARG A 231 20.40 -30.63 -4.01
CA ARG A 231 20.52 -29.46 -4.91
C ARG A 231 21.58 -28.48 -4.40
N MET A 232 21.59 -28.22 -3.09
CA MET A 232 22.55 -27.36 -2.41
C MET A 232 23.98 -27.90 -2.49
N GLN A 233 24.18 -29.22 -2.36
CA GLN A 233 25.49 -29.86 -2.55
C GLN A 233 25.97 -29.78 -4.01
N ARG A 234 25.05 -29.87 -4.98
CA ARG A 234 25.40 -29.85 -6.40
C ARG A 234 25.62 -28.45 -6.96
N ARG A 235 24.84 -27.46 -6.54
CA ARG A 235 24.80 -26.10 -7.13
C ARG A 235 25.18 -24.99 -6.15
N GLY A 236 25.37 -25.32 -4.89
CA GLY A 236 25.56 -24.34 -3.82
C GLY A 236 24.23 -23.83 -3.26
N TYR A 237 24.33 -23.07 -2.17
CA TYR A 237 23.20 -22.39 -1.55
C TYR A 237 22.74 -21.21 -2.41
N HIS A 238 21.47 -21.23 -2.81
CA HIS A 238 20.82 -20.11 -3.48
C HIS A 238 19.78 -19.51 -2.54
N ALA A 239 20.03 -18.28 -2.07
CA ALA A 239 19.12 -17.57 -1.19
C ALA A 239 17.69 -17.44 -1.76
N GLU A 240 17.53 -17.51 -3.09
CA GLU A 240 16.23 -17.46 -3.75
C GLU A 240 15.33 -18.66 -3.45
N GLU A 241 15.90 -19.83 -3.13
CA GLU A 241 15.18 -21.07 -2.86
C GLU A 241 14.52 -21.07 -1.46
N GLU A 242 14.92 -20.16 -0.57
CA GLU A 242 14.29 -20.01 0.75
C GLU A 242 12.96 -19.25 0.73
N TRP A 243 12.62 -18.64 -0.40
CA TRP A 243 11.47 -17.76 -0.53
C TRP A 243 10.41 -18.33 -1.46
N ASP A 244 9.19 -18.45 -0.94
CA ASP A 244 8.01 -18.68 -1.75
C ASP A 244 7.66 -17.36 -2.47
N ARG A 245 7.51 -17.45 -3.79
CA ARG A 245 7.19 -16.31 -4.66
C ARG A 245 5.79 -16.47 -5.22
N VAL A 246 4.87 -15.59 -4.84
CA VAL A 246 3.49 -15.60 -5.34
C VAL A 246 3.23 -14.30 -6.09
N LEU A 247 2.73 -14.37 -7.32
CA LEU A 247 2.36 -13.17 -8.07
C LEU A 247 1.17 -12.51 -7.37
N LEU A 248 1.38 -11.31 -6.84
CA LEU A 248 0.35 -10.56 -6.15
C LEU A 248 -0.42 -9.67 -7.14
N PHE A 249 0.32 -8.82 -7.86
CA PHE A 249 -0.26 -7.91 -8.84
C PHE A 249 0.56 -7.84 -10.13
N HIS A 250 -0.13 -7.59 -11.24
CA HIS A 250 0.46 -7.31 -12.54
C HIS A 250 -0.15 -6.05 -13.11
N ALA A 251 0.67 -5.05 -13.44
CA ALA A 251 0.20 -3.76 -13.94
C ALA A 251 0.66 -3.55 -15.39
N GLU A 252 -0.28 -3.65 -16.32
CA GLU A 252 -0.05 -3.62 -17.77
C GLU A 252 -0.40 -2.24 -18.35
N GLY A 253 0.57 -1.56 -18.96
CA GLY A 253 0.32 -0.29 -19.64
C GLY A 253 -0.57 -0.49 -20.87
N GLY A 254 -1.54 0.41 -21.09
CA GLY A 254 -2.43 0.38 -22.26
C GLY A 254 -1.77 0.86 -23.57
N GLY A 255 -0.47 1.15 -23.56
CA GLY A 255 0.26 1.63 -24.73
C GLY A 255 0.27 0.63 -25.87
N ALA A 256 0.09 1.14 -27.08
CA ALA A 256 -0.09 0.51 -28.40
C ALA A 256 1.02 -0.46 -28.89
N GLY A 257 1.70 -1.18 -27.99
CA GLY A 257 2.84 -2.06 -28.27
C GLY A 257 2.49 -3.54 -28.50
N ALA A 258 1.23 -3.93 -28.62
CA ALA A 258 0.85 -5.29 -29.03
C ALA A 258 1.25 -5.62 -30.48
N VAL A 259 1.80 -4.66 -31.23
CA VAL A 259 2.34 -4.86 -32.59
C VAL A 259 3.79 -5.37 -32.61
N ALA A 260 4.54 -5.34 -31.49
CA ALA A 260 5.93 -5.80 -31.48
C ALA A 260 6.08 -7.34 -31.40
N SER A 261 5.02 -8.08 -31.05
CA SER A 261 5.04 -9.56 -31.10
C SER A 261 4.67 -10.12 -32.49
N GLY A 262 4.37 -9.27 -33.47
CA GLY A 262 3.92 -9.68 -34.81
C GLY A 262 4.93 -9.49 -35.95
N LEU A 263 6.16 -9.06 -35.67
CA LEU A 263 7.13 -8.66 -36.70
C LEU A 263 7.82 -9.83 -37.44
N LEU A 264 7.20 -11.02 -37.50
CA LEU A 264 7.81 -12.16 -38.20
C LEU A 264 6.97 -12.95 -39.20
N LEU A 265 5.67 -12.77 -39.42
CA LEU A 265 5.01 -13.43 -40.56
C LEU A 265 3.81 -12.66 -41.16
N GLY A 266 4.01 -12.16 -42.38
CA GLY A 266 3.14 -12.50 -43.51
C GLY A 266 1.77 -11.82 -43.62
N HIS A 267 1.72 -10.80 -44.48
CA HIS A 267 0.65 -10.53 -45.47
C HIS A 267 -0.81 -10.89 -45.09
N ARG A 268 -1.62 -9.88 -44.73
CA ARG A 268 -3.03 -9.86 -45.13
C ARG A 268 -3.53 -8.43 -45.32
N ARG A 269 -3.58 -8.03 -46.59
CA ARG A 269 -4.26 -6.84 -47.12
C ARG A 269 -5.77 -7.13 -47.05
N GLY A 270 -6.53 -6.40 -46.25
CA GLY A 270 -7.99 -6.63 -46.18
C GLY A 270 -8.75 -5.71 -45.24
N SER A 271 -9.40 -4.73 -45.85
CA SER A 271 -10.63 -4.05 -45.41
C SER A 271 -10.61 -3.23 -44.11
N SER A 272 -10.40 -1.94 -44.31
CA SER A 272 -10.64 -0.83 -43.39
C SER A 272 -12.14 -0.63 -43.13
N SER A 273 -12.64 -1.10 -41.99
CA SER A 273 -13.83 -0.55 -41.36
C SER A 273 -13.39 0.41 -40.25
N SER A 274 -13.50 1.71 -40.53
CA SER A 274 -13.21 2.82 -39.62
C SER A 274 -14.24 2.86 -38.49
N SER A 275 -14.07 2.01 -37.48
CA SER A 275 -14.67 2.25 -36.17
C SER A 275 -13.85 3.35 -35.50
N SER A 276 -14.41 4.55 -35.43
CA SER A 276 -13.95 5.64 -34.59
C SER A 276 -14.12 5.25 -33.12
N SER A 277 -13.35 4.26 -32.67
CA SER A 277 -13.15 4.00 -31.26
C SER A 277 -12.47 5.23 -30.72
N SER A 278 -13.18 6.00 -29.90
CA SER A 278 -12.57 7.01 -29.03
C SER A 278 -11.34 6.35 -28.43
N SER A 279 -10.17 6.80 -28.89
CA SER A 279 -8.87 6.34 -28.42
C SER A 279 -8.75 6.87 -26.99
N SER A 280 -9.49 6.25 -26.07
CA SER A 280 -9.40 6.49 -24.64
C SER A 280 -7.95 6.27 -24.32
N ARG A 281 -7.25 7.33 -23.92
CA ARG A 281 -5.89 7.29 -23.39
C ARG A 281 -5.80 6.10 -22.45
N ALA A 282 -5.18 5.03 -22.94
CA ALA A 282 -5.33 3.72 -22.35
C ALA A 282 -4.40 3.68 -21.13
N GLY A 283 -5.00 3.99 -19.97
CA GLY A 283 -4.35 3.88 -18.67
C GLY A 283 -3.82 2.47 -18.40
N ARG A 284 -3.11 2.31 -17.29
CA ARG A 284 -2.56 1.03 -16.87
C ARG A 284 -3.61 0.19 -16.15
N ARG A 285 -3.74 -1.09 -16.51
CA ARG A 285 -4.65 -2.02 -15.82
C ARG A 285 -3.89 -2.82 -14.77
N TRP A 286 -4.38 -2.80 -13.55
CA TRP A 286 -3.85 -3.54 -12.41
C TRP A 286 -4.67 -4.82 -12.23
N LYS A 287 -4.02 -5.97 -12.39
CA LYS A 287 -4.62 -7.30 -12.23
C LYS A 287 -4.06 -8.00 -11.01
N ASP A 288 -4.83 -8.88 -10.38
CA ASP A 288 -4.34 -9.80 -9.36
C ASP A 288 -3.59 -10.99 -9.97
N GLY A 289 -3.08 -11.89 -9.12
CA GLY A 289 -2.44 -13.14 -9.55
C GLY A 289 -3.35 -14.11 -10.32
N ARG A 290 -4.67 -13.89 -10.33
CA ARG A 290 -5.66 -14.68 -11.08
C ARG A 290 -6.07 -14.01 -12.39
N GLY A 291 -5.57 -12.80 -12.67
CA GLY A 291 -5.88 -12.02 -13.86
C GLY A 291 -7.12 -11.12 -13.74
N ALA A 292 -7.79 -11.07 -12.58
CA ALA A 292 -8.91 -10.18 -12.35
C ALA A 292 -8.42 -8.73 -12.24
N VAL A 293 -9.00 -7.82 -13.03
CA VAL A 293 -8.65 -6.39 -12.98
C VAL A 293 -9.19 -5.80 -11.68
N LEU A 294 -8.31 -5.34 -10.81
CA LEU A 294 -8.66 -4.70 -9.55
C LEU A 294 -8.75 -3.18 -9.71
N ALA A 295 -7.88 -2.58 -10.52
CA ALA A 295 -7.85 -1.13 -10.69
C ALA A 295 -7.38 -0.71 -12.09
N THR A 296 -7.68 0.53 -12.44
CA THR A 296 -7.20 1.24 -13.62
C THR A 296 -6.48 2.50 -13.17
N GLU A 297 -5.26 2.68 -13.64
CA GLU A 297 -4.43 3.84 -13.35
C GLU A 297 -4.41 4.76 -14.57
N GLU A 298 -4.59 6.06 -14.34
CA GLU A 298 -4.54 7.06 -15.42
C GLU A 298 -3.13 7.14 -16.04
N GLU A 299 -3.03 7.72 -17.23
CA GLU A 299 -1.78 7.79 -18.00
C GLU A 299 -0.66 8.54 -17.25
N ASP A 300 -1.03 9.54 -16.45
CA ASP A 300 -0.10 10.31 -15.62
C ASP A 300 0.41 9.54 -14.39
N GLY A 301 -0.20 8.40 -14.07
CA GLY A 301 0.09 7.58 -12.89
C GLY A 301 -0.28 8.22 -11.55
N ARG A 302 -0.98 9.35 -11.55
CA ARG A 302 -1.36 10.09 -10.32
C ARG A 302 -2.73 9.70 -9.81
N ARG A 303 -3.55 9.02 -10.61
CA ARG A 303 -4.86 8.51 -10.18
C ARG A 303 -4.97 7.01 -10.37
N LEU A 304 -5.54 6.35 -9.37
CA LEU A 304 -5.86 4.92 -9.36
C LEU A 304 -7.36 4.75 -9.09
N GLU A 305 -8.12 4.28 -10.07
CA GLU A 305 -9.54 3.97 -9.94
C GLU A 305 -9.74 2.48 -9.65
N LEU A 306 -10.48 2.16 -8.61
CA LEU A 306 -10.82 0.79 -8.26
C LEU A 306 -12.01 0.32 -9.11
N THR A 307 -11.85 -0.84 -9.73
CA THR A 307 -12.98 -1.56 -10.33
C THR A 307 -13.93 -2.11 -9.25
N GLN A 308 -15.05 -2.71 -9.64
CA GLN A 308 -15.91 -3.43 -8.69
C GLN A 308 -15.14 -4.54 -7.94
N ALA A 309 -14.37 -5.37 -8.66
CA ALA A 309 -13.56 -6.41 -8.05
C ALA A 309 -12.51 -5.85 -7.07
N GLY A 310 -11.92 -4.70 -7.38
CA GLY A 310 -11.01 -3.99 -6.47
C GLY A 310 -11.69 -3.46 -5.21
N ARG A 311 -12.93 -2.97 -5.33
CA ARG A 311 -13.74 -2.51 -4.19
C ARG A 311 -14.18 -3.66 -3.29
N ASP A 312 -14.54 -4.80 -3.88
CA ASP A 312 -14.97 -5.98 -3.14
C ASP A 312 -13.80 -6.80 -2.58
N ALA A 313 -12.57 -6.51 -3.01
CA ALA A 313 -11.38 -7.18 -2.50
C ALA A 313 -11.18 -6.94 -0.98
N PRO A 314 -10.60 -7.92 -0.25
CA PRO A 314 -10.29 -7.76 1.16
C PRO A 314 -9.45 -6.50 1.42
N GLN A 315 -9.68 -5.84 2.56
CA GLN A 315 -8.97 -4.60 2.93
C GLN A 315 -7.46 -4.73 2.78
N ARG A 316 -6.88 -5.84 3.26
CA ARG A 316 -5.44 -6.12 3.18
C ARG A 316 -4.93 -6.14 1.73
N THR A 317 -5.71 -6.65 0.79
CA THR A 317 -5.39 -6.67 -0.64
C THR A 317 -5.44 -5.27 -1.23
N ARG A 318 -6.44 -4.46 -0.86
CA ARG A 318 -6.55 -3.06 -1.32
C ARG A 318 -5.40 -2.20 -0.81
N GLU A 319 -5.02 -2.35 0.46
CA GLU A 319 -3.88 -1.64 1.04
C GLU A 319 -2.55 -2.07 0.39
N ALA A 320 -2.38 -3.36 0.11
CA ALA A 320 -1.21 -3.86 -0.63
C ALA A 320 -1.17 -3.33 -2.07
N LEU A 321 -2.31 -3.30 -2.76
CA LEU A 321 -2.44 -2.71 -4.10
C LEU A 321 -2.04 -1.24 -4.10
N LEU A 322 -2.55 -0.48 -3.12
CA LEU A 322 -2.22 0.92 -2.92
C LEU A 322 -0.71 1.10 -2.69
N ALA A 323 -0.10 0.31 -1.80
CA ALA A 323 1.34 0.37 -1.55
C ALA A 323 2.18 0.05 -2.79
N CYS A 324 1.74 -0.91 -3.62
CA CYS A 324 2.38 -1.25 -4.89
C CYS A 324 2.28 -0.10 -5.92
N TRP A 325 1.10 0.54 -6.01
CA TRP A 325 0.89 1.69 -6.87
C TRP A 325 1.77 2.89 -6.45
N ILE A 326 1.79 3.22 -5.17
CA ILE A 326 2.65 4.28 -4.63
C ILE A 326 4.14 3.96 -4.86
N GLY A 327 4.56 2.73 -4.57
CA GLY A 327 5.94 2.29 -4.82
C GLY A 327 6.33 2.40 -6.29
N ARG A 328 5.41 2.09 -7.22
CA ARG A 328 5.60 2.33 -8.66
C ARG A 328 5.77 3.82 -8.95
N ALA A 329 4.83 4.66 -8.50
CA ALA A 329 4.83 6.09 -8.77
C ALA A 329 6.10 6.78 -8.23
N TRP A 330 6.53 6.38 -7.04
CA TRP A 330 7.78 6.84 -6.41
C TRP A 330 9.00 6.48 -7.24
N THR A 331 9.09 5.23 -7.70
CA THR A 331 10.28 4.72 -8.40
C THR A 331 10.33 5.10 -9.87
N SER A 332 9.19 5.53 -10.44
CA SER A 332 9.15 6.20 -11.75
C SER A 332 9.37 7.71 -11.67
N GLY A 333 9.51 8.31 -10.48
CA GLY A 333 9.64 9.75 -10.31
C GLY A 333 8.37 10.55 -10.59
N ILE A 334 7.20 9.89 -10.65
CA ILE A 334 5.88 10.55 -10.83
C ILE A 334 5.50 11.30 -9.55
N LEU A 335 5.93 10.75 -8.41
CA LEU A 335 5.70 11.31 -7.10
C LEU A 335 6.66 12.49 -6.88
N SER A 336 6.20 13.69 -7.22
CA SER A 336 6.92 14.95 -7.02
C SER A 336 6.69 15.48 -5.61
N TRP A 337 7.77 15.74 -4.88
CA TRP A 337 7.75 16.48 -3.61
C TRP A 337 8.01 17.98 -3.82
N GLU A 338 8.10 18.42 -5.07
CA GLU A 338 8.35 19.82 -5.44
C GLU A 338 7.21 20.71 -4.93
N GLY A 339 7.57 21.76 -4.19
CA GLY A 339 6.62 22.67 -3.53
C GLY A 339 6.48 22.48 -2.02
N LEU A 340 7.09 21.43 -1.44
CA LEU A 340 7.28 21.32 -0.01
C LEU A 340 8.61 21.97 0.38
N ASP A 341 8.58 22.88 1.35
CA ASP A 341 9.78 23.55 1.85
C ASP A 341 10.81 22.52 2.36
N ASP A 342 12.11 22.80 2.18
CA ASP A 342 13.23 21.94 2.59
C ASP A 342 13.15 21.52 4.08
N GLU A 343 12.48 22.32 4.91
CA GLU A 343 12.23 22.03 6.32
C GLU A 343 11.37 20.77 6.51
N TYR A 344 10.41 20.51 5.63
CA TYR A 344 9.55 19.32 5.70
C TYR A 344 10.29 18.03 5.37
N LEU A 345 11.31 18.11 4.51
CA LEU A 345 12.12 16.95 4.12
C LEU A 345 13.12 16.52 5.21
N ARG A 346 13.33 17.34 6.26
CA ARG A 346 14.28 17.07 7.34
C ARG A 346 13.65 16.40 8.58
N LEU A 347 12.33 16.30 8.65
CA LEU A 347 11.58 15.67 9.76
C LEU A 347 11.35 14.17 9.52
#